data_AF-A0A812CDL5-F1
#
_entry.id   AF-A0A812CDL5-F1
#
_cell.length_a   1.000
_cell.length_b   1.000
_cell.length_c   1.000
_cell.angle_alpha   90.00
_cell.angle_beta   90.00
_cell.angle_gamma   90.00
#
_symmetry.space_group_name_H-M   'P 1'
#
loop_
_entity.id
_entity.type
_entity.pdbx_description
1 polymer ?
#
loop_
_entity_poly.entity_id
_entity_poly.type
_entity_poly.pdbx_seq_one_letter_code
_entity_poly.pdbx_strand_id
1 'polypeptide(L)'
;MSTSLRDDVNLARIFEKLGHQLEEIRVRALTNILSKLDHKLVSLHDLIQEKHFLIRLLEWFNFPNAPKQSEVIDLMYQLSQVHDFDSKGAFRM
;
A
#
# COMPACT_ATOMS: atom_id res chain seq x y z
N MET A 1 -20.65 -3.31 -12.44
CA MET A 1 -20.96 -3.65 -11.04
C MET A 1 -19.88 -3.01 -10.19
N SER A 2 -20.18 -1.84 -9.65
CA SER A 2 -19.28 -1.08 -8.78
C SER A 2 -19.22 -1.77 -7.42
N THR A 3 -18.16 -2.54 -7.18
CA THR A 3 -17.83 -3.04 -5.84
C THR A 3 -17.53 -1.82 -4.98
N SER A 4 -18.50 -1.43 -4.15
CA SER A 4 -18.30 -0.52 -3.03
C SER A 4 -17.17 -1.12 -2.20
N LEU A 5 -15.99 -0.51 -2.31
CA LEU A 5 -14.91 -0.67 -1.34
C LEU A 5 -15.50 -0.22 -0.02
N ARG A 6 -15.98 -1.17 0.78
CA ARG A 6 -16.19 -1.11 2.23
C ARG A 6 -15.86 0.28 2.81
N ASP A 7 -16.86 1.16 2.84
CA ASP A 7 -16.77 2.53 3.37
C ASP A 7 -16.27 2.57 4.84
N ASP A 8 -16.24 1.42 5.52
CA ASP A 8 -15.71 1.24 6.88
C ASP A 8 -14.18 1.31 6.98
N VAL A 9 -13.44 1.14 5.87
CA VAL A 9 -11.98 1.24 5.85
C VAL A 9 -11.57 2.51 5.10
N ASN A 10 -11.53 3.64 5.81
CA ASN A 10 -11.07 4.91 5.23
C ASN A 10 -9.55 4.88 4.94
N LEU A 11 -9.18 4.27 3.81
CA LEU A 11 -7.80 4.11 3.33
C LEU A 11 -7.17 5.45 3.01
N ALA A 12 -7.94 6.39 2.45
CA ALA A 12 -7.47 7.75 2.15
C ALA A 12 -6.82 8.41 3.37
N ARG A 13 -7.48 8.36 4.52
CA ARG A 13 -6.96 8.92 5.78
C ARG A 13 -5.71 8.20 6.28
N ILE A 14 -5.55 6.90 5.97
CA ILE A 14 -4.34 6.15 6.33
C ILE A 14 -3.18 6.57 5.41
N PHE A 15 -3.44 6.77 4.13
CA PHE A 15 -2.43 7.25 3.17
C PHE A 15 -1.94 8.66 3.47
N GLU A 16 -2.82 9.56 3.93
CA GLU A 16 -2.40 10.87 4.42
C GLU A 16 -1.43 10.76 5.60
N LYS A 17 -1.66 9.81 6.51
CA LYS A 17 -0.80 9.58 7.69
C LYS A 17 0.57 8.99 7.34
N LEU A 18 0.71 8.27 6.22
CA LEU A 18 2.01 7.77 5.74
C LEU A 18 2.98 8.89 5.40
N GLY A 19 2.49 10.06 4.95
CA GLY A 19 3.30 11.23 4.65
C GLY A 19 3.47 12.19 5.83
N HIS A 20 3.07 11.80 7.05
CA HIS A 20 3.06 12.70 8.20
C HIS A 20 4.48 13.02 8.70
N GLN A 21 4.70 14.20 9.28
CA GLN A 21 6.03 14.61 9.78
C GLN A 21 6.52 13.79 10.98
N LEU A 22 5.59 13.42 11.88
CA LEU A 22 5.87 12.54 13.02
C LEU A 22 6.06 11.09 12.58
N GLU A 23 7.23 10.54 12.88
CA GLU A 23 7.61 9.14 12.61
C GLU A 23 6.61 8.13 13.18
N GLU A 24 6.19 8.33 14.44
CA GLU A 24 5.25 7.43 15.10
C GLU A 24 3.92 7.29 14.33
N ILE A 25 3.43 8.40 13.76
CA ILE A 25 2.19 8.41 12.99
C ILE A 25 2.38 7.65 11.67
N ARG A 26 3.51 7.89 10.99
CA ARG A 26 3.87 7.17 9.77
C ARG A 26 3.96 5.66 10.00
N VAL A 27 4.69 5.25 11.02
CA VAL A 27 4.89 3.83 11.37
C VAL A 27 3.56 3.17 11.70
N ARG A 28 2.71 3.81 12.51
CA ARG A 28 1.37 3.28 12.81
C ARG A 28 0.50 3.16 11.56
N ALA A 29 0.60 4.10 10.62
CA ALA A 29 -0.13 4.02 9.36
C ALA A 29 0.34 2.84 8.50
N LEU A 30 1.66 2.66 8.36
CA LEU A 30 2.25 1.51 7.65
C LEU A 30 1.81 0.19 8.27
N THR A 31 1.95 0.03 9.59
CA THR A 31 1.53 -1.18 10.31
C THR A 31 0.03 -1.47 10.13
N ASN A 32 -0.80 -0.43 10.08
CA ASN A 32 -2.23 -0.58 9.83
C ASN A 32 -2.51 -1.14 8.42
N ILE A 33 -1.81 -0.65 7.38
CA ILE A 33 -1.95 -1.17 6.02
C ILE A 33 -1.49 -2.64 5.95
N LEU A 34 -0.33 -2.94 6.50
CA LEU A 34 0.21 -4.31 6.52
C LEU A 34 -0.74 -5.27 7.26
N SER A 35 -1.29 -4.87 8.40
CA SER A 35 -2.27 -5.70 9.14
C SER A 35 -3.57 -5.89 8.35
N LYS A 36 -4.03 -4.87 7.60
CA LYS A 36 -5.20 -5.00 6.72
C LYS A 36 -4.96 -5.95 5.55
N LEU A 37 -3.75 -5.96 5.00
CA LEU A 37 -3.33 -6.91 3.98
C LEU A 37 -3.29 -8.34 4.54
N ASP A 38 -2.69 -8.51 5.73
CA ASP A 38 -2.58 -9.80 6.41
C ASP A 38 -3.97 -10.40 6.70
N HIS A 39 -4.90 -9.56 7.15
CA HIS A 39 -6.28 -9.96 7.44
C HIS A 39 -7.19 -9.97 6.20
N LYS A 40 -6.64 -9.76 5.00
CA LYS A 40 -7.38 -9.72 3.72
C LYS A 40 -8.56 -8.73 3.70
N LEU A 41 -8.46 -7.66 4.50
CA LEU A 41 -9.43 -6.57 4.50
C LEU A 41 -9.24 -5.64 3.30
N VAL A 42 -8.02 -5.63 2.76
CA VAL A 42 -7.60 -4.90 1.56
C VAL A 42 -6.76 -5.86 0.72
N SER A 43 -6.86 -5.79 -0.61
CA SER A 43 -6.01 -6.56 -1.51
C SER A 43 -4.88 -5.71 -2.10
N LEU A 44 -3.81 -6.35 -2.56
CA LEU A 44 -2.74 -5.66 -3.29
C LEU A 44 -3.26 -5.04 -4.61
N HIS A 45 -4.30 -5.62 -5.22
CA HIS A 45 -4.96 -5.07 -6.41
C HIS A 45 -5.69 -3.76 -6.10
N ASP A 46 -6.26 -3.61 -4.91
CA ASP A 46 -6.89 -2.34 -4.51
C ASP A 46 -5.82 -1.25 -4.29
N LEU A 47 -4.72 -1.62 -3.62
CA LEU A 47 -3.64 -0.68 -3.30
C LEU A 47 -2.86 -0.18 -4.53
N ILE A 48 -2.66 -1.02 -5.55
CA ILE A 48 -1.90 -0.63 -6.73
C ILE A 48 -2.62 0.40 -7.61
N GLN A 49 -3.95 0.47 -7.53
CA GLN A 49 -4.74 1.50 -8.22
C GLN A 49 -4.58 2.88 -7.57
N GLU A 50 -4.19 2.92 -6.29
CA GLU A 50 -4.04 4.13 -5.50
C GLU A 50 -2.67 4.79 -5.72
N LYS A 51 -2.54 5.58 -6.80
CA LYS A 51 -1.29 6.27 -7.17
C LYS A 51 -0.68 7.08 -6.02
N HIS A 52 -1.52 7.74 -5.22
CA HIS A 52 -1.05 8.52 -4.07
C HIS A 52 -0.36 7.65 -3.04
N PHE A 53 -0.86 6.44 -2.78
CA PHE A 53 -0.24 5.50 -1.86
C PHE A 53 1.14 5.07 -2.37
N LEU A 54 1.30 4.77 -3.66
CA LEU A 54 2.59 4.43 -4.26
C LEU A 54 3.61 5.57 -4.12
N ILE A 55 3.18 6.81 -4.35
CA ILE A 55 4.02 8.01 -4.15
C ILE A 55 4.45 8.10 -2.68
N ARG A 56 3.53 7.90 -1.73
CA ARG A 56 3.86 7.93 -0.28
C ARG A 56 4.86 6.85 0.14
N LEU A 57 4.81 5.66 -0.46
CA LEU A 57 5.82 4.61 -0.21
C LEU A 57 7.21 5.02 -0.71
N LEU A 58 7.29 5.67 -1.87
CA LEU A 58 8.56 6.19 -2.38
C LEU A 58 9.09 7.35 -1.52
N GLU A 59 8.21 8.28 -1.14
CA GLU A 59 8.54 9.39 -0.25
C GLU A 59 8.98 8.94 1.14
N TRP A 60 8.65 7.70 1.56
CA TRP A 60 9.08 7.13 2.83
C TRP A 60 10.60 7.22 3.03
N PHE A 61 11.38 7.05 1.97
CA PHE A 61 12.84 7.08 2.00
C PHE A 61 13.41 8.50 1.94
N ASN A 62 12.58 9.51 1.70
CA ASN A 62 13.00 10.92 1.69
C ASN A 62 12.97 11.54 3.09
N PHE A 63 12.42 10.85 4.10
CA PHE A 63 12.44 11.30 5.48
C PHE A 63 13.83 11.11 6.10
N PRO A 64 14.28 12.04 6.97
CA PRO A 64 15.60 11.94 7.62
C PRO A 64 15.74 10.70 8.51
N ASN A 65 14.62 10.19 9.03
CA ASN A 65 14.53 8.89 9.68
C ASN A 65 13.41 8.07 9.03
N ALA A 66 13.80 6.99 8.38
CA ALA A 66 12.90 6.09 7.65
C ALA A 66 12.94 4.70 8.30
N PRO A 67 12.17 4.46 9.38
CA PRO A 67 12.10 3.14 10.00
C PRO A 67 11.40 2.13 9.10
N LYS A 68 11.53 0.82 9.40
CA LYS A 68 10.82 -0.26 8.70
C LYS A 68 11.04 -0.31 7.18
N GLN A 69 12.26 -0.01 6.74
CA GLN A 69 12.62 0.04 5.32
C GLN A 69 12.39 -1.30 4.63
N SER A 70 12.72 -2.42 5.28
CA SER A 70 12.50 -3.75 4.72
C SER A 70 11.03 -3.97 4.42
N GLU A 71 10.14 -3.69 5.37
CA GLU A 71 8.71 -3.89 5.17
C GLU A 71 8.13 -3.01 4.05
N VAL A 72 8.64 -1.79 3.89
CA VAL A 72 8.25 -0.90 2.78
C VAL A 72 8.75 -1.45 1.44
N ILE A 73 10.01 -1.89 1.36
CA ILE A 73 10.58 -2.47 0.14
C ILE A 73 9.86 -3.77 -0.23
N ASP A 74 9.61 -4.65 0.75
CA ASP A 74 8.90 -5.91 0.56
C ASP A 74 7.48 -5.65 0.04
N LEU A 75 6.78 -4.65 0.59
CA LEU A 75 5.47 -4.23 0.11
C LEU A 75 5.53 -3.70 -1.33
N MET A 76 6.50 -2.85 -1.64
CA MET A 76 6.71 -2.36 -3.01
C MET A 76 7.02 -3.49 -4.00
N TYR A 77 7.81 -4.47 -3.59
CA TYR A 77 8.10 -5.67 -4.37
C TYR A 77 6.82 -6.48 -4.61
N GLN A 78 6.04 -6.75 -3.56
CA GLN A 78 4.76 -7.44 -3.71
C GLN A 78 3.83 -6.71 -4.67
N LEU A 79 3.74 -5.39 -4.59
CA LEU A 79 2.95 -4.56 -5.50
C LEU A 79 3.47 -4.65 -6.95
N SER A 80 4.79 -4.67 -7.19
CA SER A 80 5.33 -4.78 -8.55
C SER A 80 4.96 -6.13 -9.21
N GLN A 81 4.83 -7.20 -8.42
CA GLN A 81 4.46 -8.52 -8.94
C GLN A 81 2.97 -8.61 -9.32
N VAL A 82 2.10 -7.73 -8.82
CA VAL A 82 0.66 -7.73 -9.14
C VAL A 82 0.43 -7.48 -10.63
N HIS A 83 1.21 -6.58 -11.24
CA HIS A 83 1.07 -6.22 -12.66
C HIS A 83 1.55 -7.33 -13.62
N ASP A 84 2.45 -8.21 -13.18
CA ASP A 84 2.96 -9.31 -14.00
C ASP A 84 1.88 -10.40 -14.24
N PHE A 85 0.92 -10.52 -13.32
CA PHE A 85 -0.16 -11.51 -13.42
C PHE A 85 -1.17 -11.19 -14.53
N ASP A 86 -1.54 -9.92 -14.71
CA ASP A 86 -2.44 -9.50 -15.81
C ASP A 86 -1.77 -9.67 -17.19
N SER A 87 -0.45 -9.53 -17.26
CA SER A 87 0.31 -9.64 -18.50
C SER A 87 0.47 -11.10 -18.98
N LYS A 88 0.54 -12.06 -18.04
CA LYS A 88 0.72 -13.49 -18.34
C LYS A 88 -0.59 -14.28 -18.45
N GLY A 89 -1.70 -13.75 -17.93
CA GLY A 89 -3.03 -14.36 -18.04
C GLY A 89 -3.63 -14.33 -19.45
N ALA A 90 -3.17 -13.43 -20.33
CA ALA A 90 -3.71 -13.22 -21.67
C ALA A 90 -3.16 -14.18 -22.75
N PHE A 91 -2.11 -14.96 -22.46
CA PHE A 91 -1.48 -15.89 -23.42
C PHE A 91 -1.81 -17.37 -23.17
N ARG A 92 -2.85 -17.65 -22.39
CA ARG A 92 -3.31 -19.03 -22.13
C ARG A 92 -4.73 -19.23 -22.65
N MET A 93 -4.90 -19.12 -23.97
CA MET A 93 -5.97 -19.76 -24.74
C MET A 93 -5.40 -20.28 -26.05
#